data_AF-A0A7D5T8F7-F1
#
_entry.id   AF-A0A7D5T8F7-F1
#
_cell.length_a   1.000
_cell.length_b   1.000
_cell.length_c   1.000
_cell.angle_alpha   90.00
_cell.angle_beta   90.00
_cell.angle_gamma   90.00
#
_symmetry.space_group_name_H-M   'P 1'
#
loop_
_entity.id
_entity.type
_entity.pdbx_description
1 polymer ?
#
loop_
_entity_poly.entity_id
_entity_poly.type
_entity_poly.pdbx_seq_one_letter_code
_entity_poly.pdbx_strand_id
1 'polypeptide(L)'
;MADRSFDVTDSGCGTQTDDASVAFDGDGATVTVTGTIWGNDACYTAALSDVRLDGDELTVVVGSMSDAGTDTACAQCITEIDYEATVTLDGALPQTVTVVHGHGEEDTRVTSTTR
;
A
#
# COMPACT_ATOMS: atom_id res chain seq x y z
N MET A 1 9.43 -16.25 -9.52
CA MET A 1 8.20 -15.44 -9.46
C MET A 1 8.15 -14.83 -8.07
N ALA A 2 8.03 -13.51 -7.95
CA ALA A 2 7.94 -12.90 -6.63
C ALA A 2 6.58 -13.20 -6.00
N ASP A 3 6.57 -13.71 -4.77
CA ASP A 3 5.37 -13.87 -3.97
C ASP A 3 4.97 -12.52 -3.36
N ARG A 4 3.66 -12.28 -3.25
CA ARG A 4 3.13 -11.02 -2.69
C ARG A 4 1.92 -11.27 -1.80
N SER A 5 1.91 -10.62 -0.65
CA SER A 5 0.76 -10.56 0.27
C SER A 5 0.39 -9.11 0.53
N PHE A 6 -0.88 -8.87 0.80
CA PHE A 6 -1.40 -7.58 1.19
C PHE A 6 -2.53 -7.77 2.18
N ASP A 7 -2.43 -7.10 3.32
CA ASP A 7 -3.35 -7.23 4.43
C ASP A 7 -3.70 -5.83 4.97
N VAL A 8 -4.99 -5.56 5.13
CA VAL A 8 -5.46 -4.38 5.88
C VAL A 8 -5.41 -4.73 7.36
N THR A 9 -4.62 -3.99 8.13
CA THR A 9 -4.36 -4.28 9.55
C THR A 9 -5.29 -3.52 10.49
N ASP A 10 -5.70 -2.31 10.12
CA ASP A 10 -6.69 -1.51 10.84
C ASP A 10 -7.44 -0.59 9.86
N SER A 11 -8.66 -0.19 10.22
CA SER A 11 -9.41 0.78 9.44
C SER A 11 -10.43 1.49 10.32
N GLY A 12 -10.49 2.82 10.24
CA GLY A 12 -11.41 3.60 11.06
C GLY A 12 -11.52 5.06 10.63
N CYS A 13 -12.58 5.74 11.09
CA CYS A 13 -12.73 7.17 10.84
C CYS A 13 -11.58 7.96 11.49
N GLY A 14 -10.99 8.86 10.73
CA GLY A 14 -9.71 9.49 11.05
C GLY A 14 -9.38 10.69 10.17
N THR A 15 -8.10 10.89 9.88
CA THR A 15 -7.57 11.97 9.04
C THR A 15 -7.13 11.50 7.64
N GLN A 16 -6.84 12.45 6.74
CA GLN A 16 -6.26 12.14 5.42
C GLN A 16 -4.75 11.88 5.58
N THR A 17 -4.43 10.71 6.12
CA THR A 17 -3.05 10.27 6.38
C THR A 17 -2.55 9.47 5.18
N ASP A 18 -1.39 9.85 4.65
CA ASP A 18 -0.69 9.17 3.57
C ASP A 18 0.76 8.96 4.00
N ASP A 19 1.03 7.81 4.61
CA ASP A 19 2.34 7.47 5.14
C ASP A 19 2.72 6.05 4.77
N ALA A 20 4.01 5.82 4.55
CA ALA A 20 4.55 4.51 4.23
C ALA A 20 6.00 4.39 4.72
N SER A 21 6.29 3.23 5.28
CA SER A 21 7.60 2.80 5.77
C SER A 21 7.98 1.50 5.08
N VAL A 22 9.27 1.34 4.78
CA VAL A 22 9.78 0.17 4.07
C VAL A 22 10.89 -0.47 4.90
N ALA A 23 10.79 -1.79 5.08
CA ALA A 23 11.79 -2.61 5.72
C ALA A 23 12.33 -3.67 4.73
N PHE A 24 13.63 -3.90 4.79
CA PHE A 24 14.33 -4.89 3.98
C PHE A 24 14.76 -6.06 4.86
N ASP A 25 14.27 -7.26 4.58
CA ASP A 25 14.75 -8.49 5.20
C ASP A 25 15.83 -9.14 4.32
N GLY A 26 17.08 -9.00 4.78
CA GLY A 26 18.27 -9.41 4.03
C GLY A 26 18.50 -10.91 3.95
N ASP A 27 17.90 -11.68 4.87
CA ASP A 27 18.05 -13.13 4.95
C ASP A 27 17.04 -13.87 4.05
N GLY A 28 15.85 -13.27 3.82
CA GLY A 28 14.74 -13.87 3.07
C GLY A 28 14.40 -13.18 1.75
N ALA A 29 15.23 -12.26 1.24
CA ALA A 29 14.96 -11.48 0.01
C ALA A 29 13.54 -10.88 -0.01
N THR A 30 13.09 -10.38 1.13
CA THR A 30 11.72 -9.90 1.34
C THR A 30 11.71 -8.42 1.66
N VAL A 31 10.78 -7.69 1.04
CA VAL A 31 10.49 -6.28 1.32
C VAL A 31 9.13 -6.21 1.99
N THR A 32 9.06 -5.57 3.15
CA THR A 32 7.81 -5.30 3.85
C THR A 32 7.54 -3.80 3.83
N VAL A 33 6.34 -3.43 3.39
CA VAL A 33 5.84 -2.06 3.38
C VAL A 33 4.70 -1.97 4.36
N THR A 34 4.82 -1.11 5.36
CA THR A 34 3.74 -0.78 6.28
C THR A 34 3.36 0.68 6.10
N GLY A 35 2.07 0.97 6.09
CA GLY A 35 1.63 2.33 5.84
C GLY A 35 0.17 2.55 6.17
N THR A 36 -0.25 3.80 5.98
CA THR A 36 -1.61 4.26 6.17
C THR A 36 -2.01 5.02 4.91
N ILE A 37 -3.10 4.61 4.27
CA ILE A 37 -3.78 5.34 3.19
C ILE A 37 -5.16 5.77 3.69
N TRP A 38 -5.77 6.77 3.06
CA TRP A 38 -7.11 7.20 3.40
C TRP A 38 -8.16 6.94 2.31
N GLY A 39 -9.43 6.93 2.71
CA GLY A 39 -10.59 6.87 1.82
C GLY A 39 -11.67 7.88 2.21
N ASN A 40 -12.60 8.20 1.30
CA ASN A 40 -13.55 9.29 1.52
C ASN A 40 -14.78 8.93 2.37
N ASP A 41 -14.97 7.65 2.71
CA ASP A 41 -16.05 7.18 3.55
C ASP A 41 -15.69 5.87 4.26
N ALA A 42 -16.49 5.47 5.26
CA ALA A 42 -16.25 4.29 6.10
C ALA A 42 -16.31 2.94 5.38
N CYS A 43 -16.67 2.90 4.09
CA CYS A 43 -16.63 1.67 3.29
C CYS A 43 -15.40 1.59 2.40
N TYR A 44 -14.50 2.58 2.45
CA TYR A 44 -13.24 2.48 1.74
C TYR A 44 -12.33 1.45 2.39
N THR A 45 -11.62 0.72 1.55
CA THR A 45 -10.56 -0.22 1.92
C THR A 45 -9.33 0.05 1.07
N ALA A 46 -8.21 -0.57 1.45
CA ALA A 46 -6.98 -0.52 0.70
C ALA A 46 -6.77 -1.84 -0.06
N ALA A 47 -6.13 -1.76 -1.21
CA ALA A 47 -5.72 -2.92 -1.99
C ALA A 47 -4.37 -2.70 -2.65
N LEU A 48 -3.64 -3.79 -2.88
CA LEU A 48 -2.43 -3.77 -3.68
C LEU A 48 -2.79 -3.66 -5.16
N SER A 49 -2.72 -2.43 -5.70
CA SER A 49 -3.06 -2.14 -7.09
C SER A 49 -2.02 -2.67 -8.06
N ASP A 50 -0.74 -2.50 -7.75
CA ASP A 50 0.36 -2.89 -8.63
C ASP A 50 1.65 -3.13 -7.85
N VAL A 51 2.49 -4.02 -8.37
CA VAL A 51 3.87 -4.26 -7.92
C VAL A 51 4.73 -4.49 -9.14
N ARG A 52 5.72 -3.62 -9.34
CA ARG A 52 6.64 -3.70 -10.48
C ARG A 52 8.08 -3.65 -10.01
N LEU A 53 8.89 -4.53 -10.56
CA LEU A 53 10.34 -4.49 -10.41
C LEU A 53 10.94 -4.13 -11.77
N ASP A 54 11.62 -2.98 -11.85
CA ASP A 54 12.37 -2.55 -13.03
C ASP A 54 13.85 -2.43 -12.64
N GLY A 55 14.66 -3.40 -13.08
CA GLY A 55 16.06 -3.51 -12.65
C GLY A 55 16.18 -3.64 -11.13
N ASP A 56 16.69 -2.60 -10.49
CA ASP A 56 16.92 -2.50 -9.04
C ASP A 56 15.90 -1.60 -8.31
N GLU A 57 14.85 -1.15 -9.00
CA GLU A 57 13.77 -0.35 -8.42
C GLU A 57 12.47 -1.15 -8.31
N LEU A 58 11.98 -1.32 -7.09
CA LEU A 58 10.67 -1.88 -6.80
C LEU A 58 9.66 -0.74 -6.58
N THR A 59 8.59 -0.72 -7.35
CA THR A 59 7.46 0.17 -7.14
C THR A 59 6.27 -0.61 -6.60
N VAL A 60 5.74 -0.18 -5.46
CA VAL A 60 4.56 -0.74 -4.81
C VAL A 60 3.45 0.31 -4.86
N VAL A 61 2.33 -0.01 -5.49
CA VAL A 61 1.18 0.88 -5.61
C VAL A 61 0.03 0.34 -4.76
N VAL A 62 -0.39 1.13 -3.78
CA VAL A 62 -1.51 0.84 -2.89
C VAL A 62 -2.66 1.77 -3.25
N GLY A 63 -3.81 1.22 -3.61
CA GLY A 63 -5.00 1.98 -3.98
C GLY A 63 -6.01 2.02 -2.84
N SER A 64 -6.68 3.16 -2.69
CA SER A 64 -7.91 3.27 -1.91
C SER A 64 -9.13 3.08 -2.81
N MET A 65 -10.06 2.22 -2.41
CA MET A 65 -11.27 1.93 -3.18
C MET A 65 -12.46 1.61 -2.27
N SER A 66 -13.66 1.90 -2.75
CA SER A 66 -14.88 1.53 -2.04
C SER A 66 -15.11 0.01 -2.11
N ASP A 67 -15.31 -0.63 -0.95
CA ASP A 67 -15.73 -2.04 -0.83
C ASP A 67 -17.26 -2.17 -0.72
N ALA A 68 -17.98 -1.04 -0.71
CA ALA A 68 -19.44 -1.04 -0.65
C ALA A 68 -20.09 -1.40 -1.98
N GLY A 69 -21.12 -2.23 -1.91
CA GLY A 69 -22.10 -2.37 -2.99
C GLY A 69 -22.86 -1.07 -3.23
N THR A 70 -23.46 -0.93 -4.43
CA THR A 70 -24.16 0.27 -4.90
C THR A 70 -25.31 0.75 -4.00
N ASP A 71 -25.85 -0.13 -3.17
CA ASP A 71 -27.00 0.15 -2.29
C ASP A 71 -26.59 0.31 -0.82
N THR A 72 -25.29 0.27 -0.52
CA THR A 72 -24.77 0.38 0.85
C THR A 72 -24.52 1.85 1.20
N ALA A 73 -25.15 2.32 2.28
CA ALA A 73 -24.90 3.63 2.83
C ALA A 73 -23.69 3.59 3.79
N CYS A 74 -22.68 4.40 3.50
CA CYS A 74 -21.44 4.47 4.26
C CYS A 74 -21.40 5.69 5.16
N ALA A 75 -20.81 5.55 6.35
CA ALA A 75 -20.63 6.70 7.23
C ALA A 75 -19.72 7.74 6.55
N GLN A 76 -20.14 9.00 6.62
CA GLN A 76 -19.46 10.11 5.96
C GLN A 76 -18.30 10.59 6.84
N CYS A 77 -17.14 9.96 6.71
CA CYS A 77 -15.90 10.34 7.39
C CYS A 77 -14.71 10.04 6.48
N ILE A 78 -13.57 10.66 6.73
CA ILE A 78 -12.32 10.17 6.13
C ILE A 78 -11.93 8.91 6.89
N THR A 79 -11.68 7.82 6.17
CA THR A 79 -11.26 6.55 6.77
C THR A 79 -9.75 6.43 6.64
N GLU A 80 -9.05 6.29 7.75
CA GLU A 80 -7.65 5.85 7.78
C GLU A 80 -7.63 4.33 7.67
N ILE A 81 -6.74 3.82 6.83
CA ILE A 81 -6.63 2.39 6.52
C ILE A 81 -5.16 2.01 6.63
N ASP A 82 -4.82 1.33 7.71
CA ASP A 82 -3.49 0.79 7.94
C ASP A 82 -3.34 -0.52 7.16
N TYR A 83 -2.18 -0.69 6.51
CA TYR A 83 -1.90 -1.86 5.70
C TYR A 83 -0.48 -2.39 5.91
N GLU A 84 -0.31 -3.66 5.59
CA GLU A 84 0.97 -4.33 5.42
C GLU A 84 1.00 -5.02 4.05
N ALA A 85 2.01 -4.68 3.23
CA ALA A 85 2.31 -5.34 1.97
C ALA A 85 3.66 -6.04 2.07
N THR A 86 3.71 -7.31 1.71
CA THR A 86 4.95 -8.09 1.70
C THR A 86 5.24 -8.56 0.28
N VAL A 87 6.47 -8.32 -0.20
CA VAL A 87 6.95 -8.75 -1.51
C VAL A 87 8.21 -9.59 -1.33
N THR A 88 8.13 -10.88 -1.62
CA THR A 88 9.26 -11.81 -1.57
C THR A 88 9.80 -12.01 -2.97
N LEU A 89 11.08 -11.70 -3.19
CA LEU A 89 11.73 -11.79 -4.49
C LEU A 89 12.53 -13.10 -4.58
N ASP A 90 12.56 -13.75 -5.75
CA ASP A 90 13.40 -14.94 -5.94
C ASP A 90 14.91 -14.62 -6.04
N GLY A 91 15.24 -13.33 -6.16
CA GLY A 91 16.58 -12.84 -6.44
C GLY A 91 17.16 -12.03 -5.29
N ALA A 92 17.99 -11.04 -5.65
CA ALA A 92 18.46 -10.06 -4.67
C ALA A 92 17.35 -9.06 -4.34
N LEU A 93 17.48 -8.43 -3.17
CA LEU A 93 16.66 -7.27 -2.83
C LEU A 93 16.93 -6.10 -3.79
N PRO A 94 15.89 -5.34 -4.16
CA PRO A 94 16.06 -4.10 -4.92
C PRO A 94 16.91 -3.09 -4.13
N GLN A 95 17.59 -2.21 -4.83
CA GLN A 95 18.32 -1.10 -4.22
C GLN A 95 17.35 -0.03 -3.72
N THR A 96 16.30 0.23 -4.49
CA THR A 96 15.32 1.30 -4.23
C THR A 96 13.92 0.72 -4.15
N VAL A 97 13.13 1.17 -3.18
CA VAL A 97 11.70 0.87 -3.09
C VAL A 97 10.94 2.18 -3.07
N THR A 98 10.04 2.35 -4.03
CA THR A 98 9.11 3.48 -4.11
C THR A 98 7.71 3.00 -3.75
N VAL A 99 7.05 3.69 -2.83
CA VAL A 99 5.65 3.44 -2.48
C VAL A 99 4.79 4.59 -3.00
N VAL A 100 3.72 4.23 -3.68
CA VAL A 100 2.74 5.15 -4.27
C VAL A 100 1.37 4.84 -3.72
N HIS A 101 0.66 5.86 -3.25
CA HIS A 101 -0.76 5.75 -2.91
C HIS A 101 -1.60 6.30 -4.06
N GLY A 102 -2.54 5.49 -4.52
CA GLY A 102 -3.52 5.84 -5.54
C GLY A 102 -4.87 6.17 -4.91
N HIS A 103 -5.39 7.35 -5.20
CA HIS A 103 -6.71 7.83 -4.79
C HIS A 103 -7.57 8.04 -6.04
N GLY A 104 -8.13 6.96 -6.57
CA GLY A 104 -8.86 6.99 -7.85
C GLY A 104 -7.94 7.21 -9.04
N GLU A 105 -7.98 8.41 -9.64
CA GLU A 105 -7.16 8.79 -10.82
C GLU A 105 -5.84 9.46 -10.43
N GLU A 106 -5.63 9.74 -9.14
CA GLU A 106 -4.48 10.49 -8.63
C GLU A 106 -3.49 9.55 -7.93
N ASP A 107 -2.26 9.48 -8.45
CA ASP A 107 -1.16 8.74 -7.83
C ASP A 107 -0.19 9.70 -7.11
N THR A 108 0.09 9.45 -5.83
CA THR A 108 1.02 10.23 -5.02
C THR A 108 2.15 9.36 -4.50
N ARG A 109 3.40 9.75 -4.77
CA ARG A 109 4.57 9.11 -4.16
C ARG A 109 4.65 9.51 -2.69
N VAL A 110 4.54 8.51 -1.82
CA VAL A 110 4.54 8.70 -0.36
C VAL A 110 5.93 8.55 0.22
N THR A 111 6.65 7.51 -0.21
CA THR A 111 8.02 7.29 0.24
C THR A 111 8.88 6.70 -0.86
N SER A 112 10.18 6.95 -0.75
CA SER A 112 11.21 6.34 -1.57
C SER A 112 12.36 6.04 -0.63
N THR A 113 12.63 4.75 -0.42
CA THR A 113 13.75 4.30 0.41
C THR A 113 14.82 3.67 -0.45
N THR A 114 16.05 3.76 0.01
CA THR A 114 17.21 3.11 -0.60
C THR A 114 18.00 2.46 0.53
N ARG A 115 18.46 1.22 0.31
CA ARG A 115 19.21 0.48 1.33
C ARG A 115 20.71 0.76 1.30
#